data_AF-W1Y120-F1
#
_entry.id   AF-W1Y120-F1
#
_cell.length_a   1.000
_cell.length_b   1.000
_cell.length_c   1.000
_cell.angle_alpha   90.00
_cell.angle_beta   90.00
_cell.angle_gamma   90.00
#
_symmetry.space_group_name_H-M   'P 1'
#
loop_
_entity.id
_entity.type
_entity.pdbx_description
1 polymer ?
#
loop_
_entity_poly.entity_id
_entity_poly.type
_entity_poly.pdbx_seq_one_letter_code
_entity_poly.pdbx_strand_id
1 'polypeptide(L)' 'FSMVINRANIVNNIVRGGKEAAYAFVPYGMLESNGREDFREAGSYLVYEDVEQAKEILKKAGYDKNHPLPPITILYNT' A
#
# COMPACT_ATOMS: atom_id res chain seq x y z
N PHE A 1 -6.54 6.43 -0.65
CA PHE A 1 -6.26 5.38 -1.66
C PHE A 1 -5.36 4.25 -1.16
N SER A 2 -4.25 4.50 -0.43
CA SER A 2 -3.30 3.44 -0.01
C SER A 2 -3.94 2.20 0.68
N MET A 3 -5.01 2.40 1.44
CA MET A 3 -5.67 1.36 2.24
C MET A 3 -6.58 0.41 1.45
N VAL A 4 -6.87 0.70 0.19
CA VAL A 4 -7.71 -0.16 -0.67
C VAL A 4 -6.90 -0.94 -1.71
N ILE A 5 -5.57 -0.86 -1.64
CA ILE A 5 -4.66 -1.56 -2.54
C ILE A 5 -4.36 -2.93 -1.94
N ASN A 6 -4.92 -4.00 -2.51
CA ASN A 6 -4.61 -5.38 -2.10
C ASN A 6 -3.27 -5.82 -2.71
N ARG A 7 -2.19 -5.62 -1.96
CA ARG A 7 -0.82 -5.83 -2.45
C ARG A 7 -0.53 -7.31 -2.65
N ALA A 8 -1.01 -8.16 -1.74
CA ALA A 8 -0.85 -9.60 -1.80
C ALA A 8 -1.46 -10.18 -3.09
N ASN A 9 -2.66 -9.75 -3.47
CA ASN A 9 -3.30 -10.19 -4.71
C ASN A 9 -2.54 -9.72 -5.95
N ILE A 10 -2.08 -8.46 -5.97
CA ILE A 10 -1.28 -7.92 -7.07
C ILE A 10 -0.01 -8.76 -7.29
N VAL A 11 0.75 -9.04 -6.23
CA VAL A 11 2.01 -9.81 -6.39
C VAL A 11 1.76 -11.27 -6.75
N ASN A 12 0.76 -11.91 -6.14
CA ASN A 12 0.50 -13.34 -6.31
C ASN A 12 -0.21 -13.69 -7.62
N ASN A 13 -1.08 -12.81 -8.12
CA ASN A 13 -1.96 -13.13 -9.26
C ASN A 13 -1.68 -12.30 -10.51
N ILE A 14 -1.15 -11.08 -10.38
CA ILE A 14 -0.88 -10.19 -11.52
C ILE A 14 0.59 -10.23 -11.90
N VAL A 15 1.48 -9.89 -10.96
CA VAL A 15 2.92 -9.79 -11.23
C VAL A 15 3.55 -11.17 -11.39
N ARG A 16 3.23 -12.13 -10.50
CA ARG A 16 3.68 -13.53 -10.55
C ARG A 16 5.21 -13.73 -10.71
N GLY A 17 5.99 -12.73 -10.30
CA GLY A 17 7.45 -12.70 -10.46
C GLY A 17 8.23 -12.99 -9.18
N GLY A 18 7.65 -13.70 -8.22
CA GLY A 18 8.28 -13.97 -6.91
C GLY A 18 8.52 -12.71 -6.08
N LYS A 19 7.72 -11.65 -6.28
CA LYS A 19 7.80 -10.40 -5.53
C LYS A 19 7.02 -10.52 -4.23
N GLU A 20 7.54 -9.86 -3.19
CA GLU A 20 6.85 -9.73 -1.92
C GLU A 20 5.99 -8.46 -1.87
N ALA A 21 4.89 -8.51 -1.11
CA ALA A 21 3.99 -7.38 -0.94
C ALA A 21 4.66 -6.27 -0.09
N ALA A 22 4.71 -5.04 -0.63
CA ALA A 22 5.40 -3.93 0.02
C ALA A 22 4.48 -3.10 0.94
N TYR A 23 4.73 -3.17 2.25
CA TYR A 23 4.02 -2.40 3.28
C TYR A 23 4.82 -1.22 3.86
N ALA A 24 6.00 -0.97 3.30
CA ALA A 24 6.85 0.17 3.60
C ALA A 24 7.82 0.40 2.42
N PHE A 25 8.59 1.51 2.44
CA PHE A 25 9.35 1.97 1.28
C PHE A 25 10.67 1.21 1.04
N VAL A 26 11.47 1.03 2.09
CA VAL A 26 12.74 0.27 2.05
C VAL A 26 12.47 -1.23 1.78
N PRO A 27 13.11 -1.88 0.79
CA PRO A 27 12.95 -3.32 0.56
C PRO A 27 13.63 -4.17 1.64
N TYR A 28 13.28 -5.45 1.70
CA TYR A 28 13.99 -6.48 2.47
C TYR A 28 15.43 -6.67 1.97
N GLY A 29 16.29 -7.18 2.86
CA GLY A 29 17.70 -7.49 2.62
C GLY A 29 18.67 -6.37 2.99
N MET A 30 18.19 -5.26 3.56
CA MET A 30 19.04 -4.17 4.05
C MET A 30 19.22 -4.28 5.55
N LEU A 31 20.48 -4.33 5.99
CA LEU A 31 20.79 -4.44 7.42
C LEU A 31 20.77 -3.07 8.11
N GLU A 32 20.37 -3.10 9.37
CA GLU A 32 20.55 -2.00 10.31
C GLU A 32 22.04 -1.67 10.53
N SER A 33 22.32 -0.53 11.17
CA SER A 33 23.70 -0.11 11.48
C SER A 33 24.47 -1.10 12.35
N ASN A 34 23.77 -1.98 13.08
CA ASN A 34 24.35 -3.08 13.87
C ASN A 34 24.78 -4.29 13.02
N GLY A 35 24.44 -4.33 11.73
CA GLY A 35 24.78 -5.41 10.80
C GLY A 35 24.07 -6.74 11.05
N ARG A 36 22.97 -6.76 11.81
CA ARG A 36 22.29 -8.00 12.22
C ARG A 36 20.81 -8.06 11.85
N GLU A 37 20.09 -6.99 12.13
CA GLU A 37 18.64 -6.94 11.92
C GLU A 37 18.36 -6.42 10.51
N ASP A 38 17.34 -6.99 9.86
CA ASP A 38 16.82 -6.42 8.63
C ASP A 38 16.06 -5.12 8.96
N PHE A 39 16.49 -4.01 8.36
CA PHE A 39 15.88 -2.70 8.51
C PHE A 39 14.40 -2.72 8.14
N ARG A 40 14.02 -3.56 7.16
CA ARG A 40 12.62 -3.64 6.77
C ARG A 40 11.79 -4.34 7.83
N GLU A 41 12.27 -5.42 8.41
CA GLU A 41 11.58 -6.12 9.51
C GLU A 41 11.48 -5.26 10.77
N ALA A 42 12.57 -4.58 11.17
CA ALA A 42 12.60 -3.72 12.35
C ALA A 42 11.65 -2.51 12.23
N GLY A 43 11.53 -1.94 11.03
CA GLY A 43 10.78 -0.71 10.76
C GLY A 43 9.24 -0.84 10.77
N SER A 44 8.69 -2.04 10.95
CA SER A 44 7.24 -2.31 10.92
C SER A 44 6.54 -1.87 9.62
N TYR A 45 5.21 -2.04 9.57
CA TYR A 45 4.39 -1.63 8.43
C TYR A 45 3.97 -0.16 8.53
N LEU A 46 4.12 0.59 7.44
CA LEU A 46 3.72 2.00 7.32
C LEU A 46 2.36 2.17 6.64
N VAL A 47 1.92 1.15 5.91
CA VAL A 47 0.61 1.11 5.26
C VAL A 47 -0.05 -0.23 5.53
N TYR A 48 -1.37 -0.22 5.69
CA TYR A 48 -2.19 -1.40 5.89
C TYR A 48 -3.46 -1.29 5.04
N GLU A 49 -4.13 -2.42 4.87
CA GLU A 49 -5.35 -2.54 4.08
C GLU A 49 -6.56 -2.48 5.01
N ASP A 50 -7.46 -1.52 4.79
CA ASP A 50 -8.71 -1.37 5.52
C ASP A 50 -9.72 -0.59 4.67
N VAL A 51 -10.63 -1.33 4.04
CA VAL A 51 -11.64 -0.78 3.13
C VAL A 51 -12.68 0.04 3.89
N GLU A 52 -13.05 -0.37 5.11
CA GLU A 52 -14.09 0.30 5.88
C GLU A 52 -13.58 1.64 6.42
N GLN A 53 -12.37 1.67 6.96
CA GLN A 53 -11.74 2.91 7.38
C GLN A 53 -11.46 3.85 6.19
N ALA A 54 -11.09 3.31 5.02
CA ALA A 54 -10.94 4.12 3.81
C ALA A 54 -12.25 4.82 3.39
N LYS A 55 -13.39 4.10 3.45
CA LYS A 55 -14.72 4.69 3.19
C LYS A 55 -15.06 5.78 4.20
N GLU A 56 -14.77 5.56 5.48
CA GLU A 56 -15.03 6.54 6.53
C GLU A 56 -14.20 7.82 6.33
N ILE A 57 -12.93 7.70 5.96
CA ILE A 57 -12.07 8.85 5.65
C ILE A 57 -12.60 9.63 4.44
N LEU A 58 -13.04 8.94 3.38
CA LEU A 58 -13.66 9.59 2.22
C LEU A 58 -14.92 10.36 2.59
N LYS A 59 -15.80 9.76 3.39
CA LYS A 59 -17.01 10.42 3.91
C LYS A 59 -16.68 11.65 4.73
N LYS A 60 -15.70 11.57 5.64
CA LYS A 60 -15.22 12.72 6.43
C LYS A 60 -14.65 13.84 5.56
N ALA A 61 -14.06 13.49 4.42
CA ALA A 61 -13.56 14.44 3.43
C ALA A 61 -14.67 15.03 2.53
N GLY A 62 -15.94 14.68 2.76
CA GLY A 62 -17.09 15.18 1.99
C GLY A 62 -17.41 14.36 0.74
N TYR A 63 -16.79 13.18 0.57
CA TYR A 63 -17.08 12.29 -0.55
C TYR A 63 -18.01 11.14 -0.12
N ASP A 64 -19.19 11.08 -0.74
CA ASP A 64 -20.20 10.07 -0.46
C ASP A 64 -20.92 9.64 -1.75
N LYS A 65 -22.04 8.91 -1.62
CA LYS A 65 -22.81 8.41 -2.77
C LYS A 65 -23.42 9.54 -3.62
N ASN A 66 -23.68 10.70 -3.04
CA ASN A 66 -24.27 11.87 -3.70
C ASN A 66 -23.19 12.90 -4.10
N HIS A 67 -22.03 12.88 -3.44
CA HIS A 67 -20.86 13.70 -3.73
C HIS A 67 -19.69 12.80 -4.10
N PRO A 68 -19.66 12.24 -5.33
CA PRO A 68 -18.62 11.30 -5.73
C PRO A 68 -17.26 11.99 -5.79
N LEU A 69 -16.19 11.19 -5.66
CA LEU A 69 -14.84 11.65 -5.96
C LEU A 69 -14.76 12.21 -7.39
N PRO A 70 -13.98 13.28 -7.63
CA PRO A 70 -13.70 13.72 -8.99
C PRO A 70 -12.94 12.62 -9.76
N PRO A 71 -12.92 12.68 -11.10
CA PRO A 71 -12.11 11.78 -11.91
C PRO A 71 -10.64 11.76 -11.46
N ILE A 72 -10.10 10.56 -11.26
CA ILE A 72 -8.69 10.35 -10.92
C ILE A 72 -7.97 9.85 -12.16
N THR A 73 -6.95 10.57 -12.60
CA THR A 73 -6.10 10.15 -13.73
C THR A 73 -4.88 9.41 -13.19
N ILE A 74 -4.63 8.19 -13.67
CA ILE A 74 -3.43 7.42 -13.35
C ILE A 74 -2.52 7.46 -14.57
N LEU A 75 -1.34 8.06 -14.42
CA LEU A 75 -0.30 8.06 -15.43
C LEU A 75 0.59 6.83 -15.25
N TYR A 76 0.84 6.11 -16.35
CA TYR A 76 1.76 4.98 -16.39
C TYR A 76 2.45 4.92 -17.75
N ASN A 77 3.58 4.23 -17.81
CA ASN A 77 4.29 3.89 -19.04
C ASN A 77 4.24 2.37 -19.27
N THR A 78 4.28 1.98 -20.54
CA THR A 78 4.39 0.59 -21.00
C THR A 78 5.78 0.27 -21.48
#